data_AF-L7LYM7-F1
#
_entry.id   AF-L7LYM7-F1
#
_cell.length_a   1.000
_cell.length_b   1.000
_cell.length_c   1.000
_cell.angle_alpha   90.00
_cell.angle_beta   90.00
_cell.angle_gamma   90.00
#
_symmetry.space_group_name_H-M   'P 1'
#
loop_
_entity.id
_entity.type
_entity.pdbx_description
1 polymer ?
#
loop_
_entity_poly.entity_id
_entity_poly.type
_entity_poly.pdbx_seq_one_letter_code
_entity_poly.pdbx_strand_id
1 'polypeptide(L)'
;MSKADKVKITRERLFNRRRRAEMYSLWCDALYKLSIANHFRDRVFWFPHNMDFRGRVYPCPPHFNHLGSDVVRGILLFARGEPLGENGLDWLKIHLVNLTGLKKREPVSERLRFANEMMPEILDSADNPMTGRRWWTKSDEPWQTLACCKEVAAAVRSPDPTRHICYLPVHQDGSCNGLQHYAALGRDAQGAAQVNLQPADRPQDVYSGVAALVEQERQKDAANGLQIAKVLEGHIQRKVVKQTVMTVVYGVTRFGAHLQILKQLKDLDDFPQEHCWAAAHYLVQKTFLSLQQMFTATREIQDWFTICAKMISYVCCQPVSWVTPLGLPVIQPYHKPTSVKSPISYGDRISAEYRTIFEMHQRPNVMKQKNGFPPNFIHSLDSCHMMLTAIFCQKAGIQFVSVHDCYWTHPNTVDIMNKICREQFVALHSEPILEDLSKHFVRTFGYKESEMAGVNKAAELAMQKLNKVIKQIPEKGSFKLENVLDSVYFFS
;
A
#
# COMPACT_ATOMS: atom_id res chain seq x y z
N MET A 1 25.60 23.26 38.06
CA MET A 1 24.64 22.45 37.28
C MET A 1 23.83 21.56 38.21
N SER A 2 22.52 21.74 38.24
CA SER A 2 21.60 20.92 39.03
C SER A 2 21.49 19.50 38.48
N LYS A 3 20.91 18.58 39.28
CA LYS A 3 20.58 17.21 38.83
C LYS A 3 19.60 17.24 37.65
N ALA A 4 18.66 18.18 37.64
CA ALA A 4 17.72 18.40 36.54
C ALA A 4 18.45 18.81 35.25
N ASP A 5 19.43 19.73 35.35
CA ASP A 5 20.23 20.16 34.20
C ASP A 5 21.06 19.02 33.61
N LYS A 6 21.65 18.18 34.47
CA LYS A 6 22.38 16.98 34.03
C LYS A 6 21.48 16.00 33.28
N VAL A 7 20.25 15.77 33.77
CA VAL A 7 19.27 14.90 33.07
C VAL A 7 18.85 15.50 31.74
N LYS A 8 18.58 16.81 31.68
CA LYS A 8 18.24 17.52 30.44
C LYS A 8 19.34 17.41 29.40
N ILE A 9 20.58 17.70 29.79
CA ILE A 9 21.75 17.59 28.89
C ILE A 9 21.97 16.14 28.42
N THR A 10 21.80 15.14 29.28
CA THR A 10 21.89 13.74 28.85
C THR A 10 20.82 13.39 27.83
N ARG A 11 19.57 13.85 28.02
CA ARG A 11 18.48 13.65 27.04
C ARG A 11 18.79 14.34 25.70
N GLU A 12 19.25 15.58 25.74
CA GLU A 12 19.65 16.32 24.53
C GLU A 12 20.82 15.66 23.79
N ARG A 13 21.83 15.16 24.52
CA ARG A 13 22.95 14.40 23.93
C ARG A 13 22.48 13.12 23.26
N LEU A 14 21.57 12.36 23.88
CA LEU A 14 20.99 11.15 23.29
C LEU A 14 20.19 11.47 22.03
N PHE A 15 19.38 12.53 22.07
CA PHE A 15 18.61 13.01 20.91
C PHE A 15 19.51 13.44 19.75
N ASN A 16 20.56 14.23 20.02
CA ASN A 16 21.51 14.67 19.01
C ASN A 16 22.34 13.50 18.45
N ARG A 17 22.74 12.53 19.29
CA ARG A 17 23.41 11.31 18.83
C ARG A 17 22.52 10.51 17.87
N ARG A 18 21.24 10.38 18.21
CA ARG A 18 20.24 9.71 17.36
C ARG A 18 20.08 10.43 16.03
N ARG A 19 19.83 11.75 16.04
CA ARG A 19 19.70 12.57 14.83
C ARG A 19 20.94 12.48 13.93
N ARG A 20 22.14 12.54 14.51
CA ARG A 20 23.39 12.39 13.76
C ARG A 20 23.48 11.03 13.06
N ALA A 21 23.12 9.94 13.76
CA ALA A 21 23.13 8.60 13.18
C ALA A 21 22.09 8.45 12.06
N GLU A 22 20.88 8.97 12.26
CA GLU A 22 19.81 8.98 11.24
C GLU A 22 20.23 9.80 10.01
N MET A 23 20.76 11.02 10.20
CA MET A 23 21.26 11.86 9.11
C MET A 23 22.41 11.21 8.34
N TYR A 24 23.36 10.58 9.04
CA TYR A 24 24.47 9.89 8.39
C TYR A 24 23.98 8.70 7.55
N SER A 25 23.01 7.93 8.07
CA SER A 25 22.39 6.83 7.32
C SER A 25 21.68 7.33 6.05
N LEU A 26 20.91 8.42 6.15
CA LEU A 26 20.23 9.03 5.00
C LEU A 26 21.22 9.61 3.98
N TRP A 27 22.32 10.20 4.45
CA TRP A 27 23.38 10.70 3.57
C TRP A 27 24.07 9.57 2.80
N CYS A 28 24.41 8.45 3.45
CA CYS A 28 24.98 7.28 2.77
C CYS A 28 24.02 6.68 1.74
N ASP A 29 22.73 6.55 2.08
CA ASP A 29 21.70 6.07 1.16
C ASP A 29 21.57 6.97 -0.08
N ALA A 30 21.52 8.29 0.10
CA ALA A 30 21.48 9.26 -0.99
C ALA A 30 22.76 9.24 -1.83
N LEU A 31 23.93 9.13 -1.20
CA LEU A 31 25.22 9.06 -1.88
C LEU A 31 25.26 7.88 -2.85
N TYR A 32 24.86 6.68 -2.43
CA TYR A 32 24.84 5.51 -3.31
C TYR A 32 23.86 5.69 -4.47
N LYS A 33 22.64 6.15 -4.19
CA LYS A 33 21.62 6.39 -5.22
C LYS A 33 22.11 7.37 -6.28
N LEU A 34 22.64 8.52 -5.88
CA LEU A 34 23.12 9.55 -6.80
C LEU A 34 24.40 9.14 -7.52
N SER A 35 25.28 8.37 -6.87
CA SER A 35 26.50 7.85 -7.52
C SER A 35 26.15 6.85 -8.63
N ILE A 36 25.21 5.94 -8.37
CA ILE A 36 24.72 4.98 -9.37
C ILE A 36 24.00 5.71 -10.50
N ALA A 37 23.10 6.64 -10.17
CA ALA A 37 22.39 7.45 -11.18
C ALA A 37 23.39 8.20 -12.08
N ASN A 38 24.43 8.81 -11.49
CA ASN A 38 25.46 9.51 -12.25
C ASN A 38 26.30 8.57 -13.13
N HIS A 39 26.62 7.36 -12.65
CA HIS A 39 27.34 6.36 -13.44
C HIS A 39 26.56 5.91 -14.69
N PHE A 40 25.22 5.84 -14.60
CA PHE A 40 24.34 5.42 -15.70
C PHE A 40 23.70 6.59 -16.47
N ARG A 41 24.07 7.85 -16.20
CA ARG A 41 23.47 9.06 -16.79
C ARG A 41 23.26 8.97 -18.30
N ASP A 42 24.28 8.52 -19.01
CA ASP A 42 24.31 8.49 -20.48
C ASP A 42 24.15 7.07 -21.03
N ARG A 43 23.51 6.17 -20.27
CA ARG A 43 23.36 4.75 -20.61
C ARG A 43 21.93 4.29 -20.45
N VAL A 44 21.50 3.44 -21.38
CA VAL A 44 20.28 2.63 -21.21
C VAL A 44 20.62 1.43 -20.31
N PHE A 45 19.75 1.15 -19.36
CA PHE A 45 19.86 0.00 -18.47
C PHE A 45 18.47 -0.57 -18.18
N TRP A 46 18.45 -1.79 -17.62
CA TRP A 46 17.23 -2.52 -17.29
C TRP A 46 17.24 -2.97 -15.84
N PHE A 47 16.06 -3.04 -15.25
CA PHE A 47 15.87 -3.63 -13.93
C PHE A 47 15.36 -5.06 -14.06
N PRO A 48 16.18 -6.10 -13.81
CA PRO A 48 15.65 -7.44 -13.60
C PRO A 48 14.78 -7.42 -12.33
N HIS A 49 13.67 -8.14 -12.36
CA HIS A 49 12.72 -8.20 -11.25
C HIS A 49 12.70 -9.58 -10.59
N ASN A 50 12.33 -9.62 -9.33
CA ASN A 50 12.15 -10.81 -8.50
C ASN A 50 10.79 -10.73 -7.78
N MET A 51 10.32 -11.86 -7.25
CA MET A 51 9.08 -11.94 -6.48
C MET A 51 9.35 -12.25 -5.01
N ASP A 52 8.55 -11.68 -4.11
CA ASP A 52 8.47 -12.17 -2.74
C ASP A 52 7.62 -13.46 -2.65
N PHE A 53 7.55 -14.06 -1.45
CA PHE A 53 6.84 -15.33 -1.28
C PHE A 53 5.33 -15.26 -1.58
N ARG A 54 4.75 -14.06 -1.67
CA ARG A 54 3.31 -13.81 -1.92
C ARG A 54 3.05 -13.43 -3.38
N GLY A 55 4.10 -13.24 -4.17
CA GLY A 55 4.04 -12.89 -5.58
C GLY A 55 4.41 -11.44 -5.89
N ARG A 56 4.49 -10.53 -4.90
CA ARG A 56 4.76 -9.11 -5.18
C ARG A 56 6.12 -8.96 -5.84
N VAL A 57 6.15 -8.17 -6.90
CA VAL A 57 7.32 -8.00 -7.78
C VAL A 57 8.16 -6.80 -7.33
N TYR A 58 9.47 -6.98 -7.29
CA TYR A 58 10.48 -6.00 -6.86
C TYR A 58 11.70 -6.01 -7.80
N PRO A 59 12.31 -4.86 -8.11
CA PRO A 59 13.60 -4.82 -8.79
C PRO A 59 14.68 -5.54 -7.96
N CYS A 60 15.53 -6.34 -8.61
CA CYS A 60 16.66 -6.99 -7.94
C CYS A 60 17.71 -5.97 -7.45
N PRO A 61 18.07 -4.91 -8.20
CA PRO A 61 19.03 -3.92 -7.72
C PRO A 61 18.43 -3.09 -6.57
N PRO A 62 19.01 -3.14 -5.35
CA PRO A 62 18.31 -2.62 -4.16
C PRO A 62 18.47 -1.12 -3.95
N HIS A 63 19.54 -0.51 -4.48
CA HIS A 63 19.90 0.88 -4.17
C HIS A 63 19.17 1.91 -5.04
N PHE A 64 19.19 1.71 -6.36
CA PHE A 64 18.65 2.65 -7.34
C PHE A 64 17.67 1.93 -8.26
N ASN A 65 16.37 2.18 -8.09
CA ASN A 65 15.27 1.62 -8.87
C ASN A 65 13.99 2.45 -8.69
N HIS A 66 12.99 2.25 -9.55
CA HIS A 66 11.74 3.03 -9.57
C HIS A 66 10.81 2.80 -8.36
N LEU A 67 11.02 1.79 -7.53
CA LEU A 67 10.32 1.65 -6.24
C LEU A 67 10.86 2.63 -5.18
N GLY A 68 11.97 3.31 -5.46
CA GLY A 68 12.61 4.28 -4.59
C GLY A 68 11.76 5.54 -4.28
N SER A 69 12.39 6.48 -3.61
CA SER A 69 11.80 7.76 -3.20
C SER A 69 11.57 8.71 -4.39
N ASP A 70 10.84 9.80 -4.15
CA ASP A 70 10.58 10.90 -5.09
C ASP A 70 11.80 11.30 -5.93
N VAL A 71 12.95 11.54 -5.29
CA VAL A 71 14.21 11.88 -5.98
C VAL A 71 14.60 10.83 -7.03
N VAL A 72 14.50 9.54 -6.71
CA VAL A 72 14.89 8.47 -7.63
C VAL A 72 13.89 8.38 -8.79
N ARG A 73 12.59 8.48 -8.50
CA ARG A 73 11.53 8.44 -9.52
C ARG A 73 11.60 9.64 -10.45
N GLY A 74 11.89 10.83 -9.94
CA GLY A 74 12.04 12.05 -10.74
C GLY A 74 13.29 12.09 -11.63
N ILE A 75 14.24 11.16 -11.45
CA ILE A 75 15.44 11.03 -12.29
C ILE A 75 15.26 9.96 -13.37
N LEU A 76 14.43 8.95 -13.13
CA LEU A 76 14.23 7.82 -14.05
C LEU A 76 13.21 8.15 -15.13
N LEU A 77 13.58 7.88 -16.39
CA LEU A 77 12.72 8.01 -17.56
C LEU A 77 12.68 6.67 -18.30
N PHE A 78 11.65 6.44 -19.12
CA PHE A 78 11.71 5.36 -20.08
C PHE A 78 12.83 5.62 -21.10
N ALA A 79 13.55 4.58 -21.51
CA ALA A 79 14.62 4.71 -22.49
C ALA A 79 14.08 4.89 -23.92
N ARG A 80 12.93 4.27 -24.21
CA ARG A 80 12.18 4.48 -25.45
C ARG A 80 11.12 5.54 -25.17
N GLY A 81 11.05 6.56 -26.01
CA GLY A 81 10.01 7.57 -25.95
C GLY A 81 8.90 7.28 -26.94
N GLU A 82 7.72 7.85 -26.69
CA GLU A 82 6.55 7.77 -27.56
C GLU A 82 5.98 9.17 -27.83
N PRO A 83 5.38 9.40 -29.02
CA PRO A 83 4.71 10.67 -29.29
C PRO A 83 3.51 10.86 -28.36
N LEU A 84 3.25 12.09 -27.91
CA LEU A 84 2.12 12.38 -27.03
C LEU A 84 0.76 12.06 -27.65
N GLY A 85 0.62 12.16 -28.97
CA GLY A 85 -0.67 12.03 -29.64
C GLY A 85 -1.65 13.11 -29.20
N GLU A 86 -2.95 12.87 -29.41
CA GLU A 86 -3.99 13.88 -29.16
C GLU A 86 -4.17 14.19 -27.67
N ASN A 87 -4.12 13.16 -26.81
CA ASN A 87 -4.44 13.28 -25.38
C ASN A 87 -3.22 13.27 -24.46
N GLY A 88 -2.01 12.95 -24.94
CA GLY A 88 -0.85 12.74 -24.07
C GLY A 88 -0.41 13.99 -23.32
N LEU A 89 -0.56 15.18 -23.90
CA LEU A 89 -0.26 16.43 -23.21
C LEU A 89 -1.22 16.66 -22.03
N ASP A 90 -2.49 16.32 -22.19
CA ASP A 90 -3.47 16.46 -21.13
C ASP A 90 -3.22 15.45 -20.01
N TRP A 91 -2.85 14.21 -20.36
CA TRP A 91 -2.41 13.21 -19.37
C TRP A 91 -1.16 13.64 -18.60
N LEU A 92 -0.18 14.29 -19.25
CA LEU A 92 0.97 14.89 -18.57
C LEU A 92 0.55 15.98 -17.59
N LYS A 93 -0.36 16.87 -17.98
CA LYS A 93 -0.88 17.93 -17.11
C LYS A 93 -1.66 17.37 -15.91
N ILE A 94 -2.50 16.37 -16.13
CA ILE A 94 -3.23 15.67 -15.06
C ILE A 94 -2.24 14.99 -14.12
N HIS A 95 -1.23 14.30 -14.66
CA HIS A 95 -0.18 13.67 -13.88
C HIS A 95 0.60 14.68 -13.03
N LEU A 96 0.96 15.84 -13.60
CA LEU A 96 1.60 16.94 -12.88
C LEU A 96 0.76 17.37 -11.68
N VAL A 97 -0.55 17.58 -11.87
CA VAL A 97 -1.45 17.97 -10.78
C VAL A 97 -1.57 16.86 -9.73
N ASN A 98 -1.65 15.59 -10.13
CA ASN A 98 -1.63 14.46 -9.21
C ASN A 98 -0.39 14.47 -8.31
N LEU A 99 0.80 14.73 -8.87
CA LEU A 99 2.07 14.81 -8.13
C LEU A 99 2.13 15.99 -7.15
N THR A 100 1.45 17.10 -7.44
CA THR A 100 1.38 18.22 -6.48
C THR A 100 0.66 17.84 -5.18
N GLY A 101 -0.22 16.85 -5.24
CA GLY A 101 -1.12 16.49 -4.16
C GLY A 101 -2.29 17.47 -3.95
N LEU A 102 -2.39 18.51 -4.78
CA LEU A 102 -3.54 19.40 -4.84
C LEU A 102 -4.69 18.72 -5.60
N LYS A 103 -5.92 19.22 -5.44
CA LYS A 103 -7.09 18.80 -6.22
C LYS A 103 -7.41 17.28 -6.19
N LYS A 104 -6.93 16.53 -5.18
CA LYS A 104 -7.19 15.07 -5.01
C LYS A 104 -8.68 14.69 -5.02
N ARG A 105 -9.56 15.59 -4.61
CA ARG A 105 -11.02 15.39 -4.55
C ARG A 105 -11.76 15.90 -5.79
N GLU A 106 -11.05 16.52 -6.72
CA GLU A 106 -11.63 17.08 -7.92
C GLU A 106 -11.60 16.06 -9.06
N PRO A 107 -12.57 16.15 -9.99
CA PRO A 107 -12.62 15.30 -11.16
C PRO A 107 -11.46 15.59 -12.12
N VAL A 108 -11.21 14.66 -13.05
CA VAL A 108 -10.08 14.75 -14.01
C VAL A 108 -10.11 16.07 -14.81
N SER A 109 -11.30 16.51 -15.23
CA SER A 109 -11.49 17.77 -15.96
C SER A 109 -11.05 19.01 -15.17
N GLU A 110 -11.35 19.05 -13.86
CA GLU A 110 -10.96 20.14 -12.97
C GLU A 110 -9.46 20.13 -12.67
N ARG A 111 -8.84 18.94 -12.61
CA ARG A 111 -7.37 18.81 -12.51
C ARG A 111 -6.70 19.39 -13.76
N LEU A 112 -7.20 19.04 -14.95
CA LEU A 112 -6.69 19.59 -16.21
C LEU A 112 -6.88 21.12 -16.29
N ARG A 113 -8.05 21.64 -15.89
CA ARG A 113 -8.27 23.10 -15.83
C ARG A 113 -7.28 23.79 -14.91
N PHE A 114 -7.07 23.24 -13.71
CA PHE A 114 -6.09 23.76 -12.76
C PHE A 114 -4.66 23.74 -13.33
N ALA A 115 -4.26 22.69 -14.06
CA ALA A 115 -2.96 22.66 -14.73
C ALA A 115 -2.81 23.80 -15.74
N ASN A 116 -3.85 24.06 -16.54
CA ASN A 116 -3.86 25.14 -17.52
C ASN A 116 -3.78 26.53 -16.86
N GLU A 117 -4.49 26.74 -15.74
CA GLU A 117 -4.40 27.96 -14.93
C GLU A 117 -2.99 28.17 -14.34
N MET A 118 -2.32 27.09 -13.96
CA MET A 118 -1.00 27.11 -13.32
C MET A 118 0.18 27.08 -14.30
N MET A 119 -0.07 27.15 -15.61
CA MET A 119 0.99 27.14 -16.63
C MET A 119 2.13 28.14 -16.38
N PRO A 120 1.90 29.39 -15.92
CA PRO A 120 2.99 30.30 -15.56
C PRO A 120 3.92 29.76 -14.47
N GLU A 121 3.40 29.07 -13.46
CA GLU A 121 4.19 28.44 -12.39
C GLU A 121 4.91 27.18 -12.87
N ILE A 122 4.26 26.41 -13.75
CA ILE A 122 4.84 25.21 -14.37
C ILE A 122 6.06 25.60 -15.22
N LEU A 123 5.91 26.60 -16.09
CA LEU A 123 7.00 27.08 -16.95
C LEU A 123 8.14 27.72 -16.14
N ASP A 124 7.82 28.53 -15.12
CA ASP A 124 8.84 29.09 -14.22
C ASP A 124 9.62 28.00 -13.47
N SER A 125 8.93 26.97 -12.98
CA SER A 125 9.56 25.84 -12.31
C SER A 125 10.47 25.04 -13.26
N ALA A 126 10.10 24.91 -14.53
CA ALA A 126 10.90 24.23 -15.54
C ALA A 126 12.18 25.02 -15.90
N ASP A 127 12.06 26.33 -16.09
CA ASP A 127 13.13 27.21 -16.56
C ASP A 127 14.10 27.63 -15.44
N ASN A 128 13.54 28.00 -14.29
CA ASN A 128 14.27 28.59 -13.16
C ASN A 128 14.07 27.79 -11.86
N PRO A 129 14.37 26.48 -11.83
CA PRO A 129 14.01 25.61 -10.71
C PRO A 129 14.60 26.02 -9.35
N MET A 130 15.76 26.69 -9.35
CA MET A 130 16.48 27.09 -8.13
C MET A 130 16.36 28.59 -7.81
N THR A 131 16.05 29.42 -8.82
CA THR A 131 16.12 30.89 -8.75
C THR A 131 14.77 31.58 -8.96
N GLY A 132 13.77 30.88 -9.51
CA GLY A 132 12.43 31.40 -9.74
C GLY A 132 11.53 31.33 -8.50
N ARG A 133 10.23 31.14 -8.72
CA ARG A 133 9.20 31.09 -7.66
C ARG A 133 9.18 29.77 -6.91
N ARG A 134 9.85 28.75 -7.44
CA ARG A 134 10.03 27.42 -6.82
C ARG A 134 8.71 26.77 -6.43
N TRP A 135 7.68 26.94 -7.26
CA TRP A 135 6.35 26.39 -6.99
C TRP A 135 6.39 24.87 -6.80
N TRP A 136 7.19 24.17 -7.60
CA TRP A 136 7.39 22.71 -7.51
C TRP A 136 7.83 22.20 -6.13
N THR A 137 8.49 23.02 -5.29
CA THR A 137 8.95 22.56 -3.95
C THR A 137 7.81 22.47 -2.94
N LYS A 138 6.63 22.99 -3.26
CA LYS A 138 5.44 22.96 -2.40
C LYS A 138 4.59 21.69 -2.62
N SER A 139 4.93 20.89 -3.64
CA SER A 139 4.23 19.64 -3.98
C SER A 139 4.48 18.52 -2.97
N ASP A 140 3.56 17.55 -2.92
CA ASP A 140 3.75 16.28 -2.19
C ASP A 140 4.96 15.49 -2.75
N GLU A 141 5.12 15.44 -4.08
CA GLU A 141 6.21 14.77 -4.80
C GLU A 141 7.02 15.79 -5.62
N PRO A 142 7.91 16.58 -4.97
CA PRO A 142 8.50 17.76 -5.58
C PRO A 142 9.42 17.44 -6.77
N TRP A 143 10.29 16.44 -6.68
CA TRP A 143 11.24 16.14 -7.77
C TRP A 143 10.55 15.53 -8.99
N GLN A 144 9.56 14.66 -8.80
CA GLN A 144 8.70 14.20 -9.89
C GLN A 144 7.89 15.36 -10.49
N THR A 145 7.36 16.28 -9.66
CA THR A 145 6.65 17.47 -10.17
C THR A 145 7.58 18.31 -11.05
N LEU A 146 8.82 18.54 -10.62
CA LEU A 146 9.79 19.30 -11.41
C LEU A 146 10.14 18.61 -12.74
N ALA A 147 10.34 17.29 -12.72
CA ALA A 147 10.57 16.51 -13.93
C ALA A 147 9.39 16.65 -14.91
N CYS A 148 8.15 16.57 -14.38
CA CYS A 148 6.94 16.74 -15.16
C CYS A 148 6.76 18.17 -15.68
N CYS A 149 7.09 19.20 -14.90
CA CYS A 149 7.10 20.59 -15.36
C CYS A 149 8.02 20.78 -16.57
N LYS A 150 9.22 20.18 -16.54
CA LYS A 150 10.18 20.22 -17.65
C LYS A 150 9.63 19.54 -18.90
N GLU A 151 9.01 18.37 -18.75
CA GLU A 151 8.39 17.65 -19.87
C GLU A 151 7.22 18.43 -20.48
N VAL A 152 6.32 18.98 -19.65
CA VAL A 152 5.21 19.82 -20.11
C VAL A 152 5.73 21.07 -20.82
N ALA A 153 6.75 21.74 -20.27
CA ALA A 153 7.36 22.92 -20.90
C ALA A 153 7.97 22.58 -22.27
N ALA A 154 8.66 21.45 -22.40
CA ALA A 154 9.21 20.99 -23.68
C ALA A 154 8.10 20.71 -24.70
N ALA A 155 7.04 20.01 -24.28
CA ALA A 155 5.92 19.66 -25.15
C ALA A 155 5.18 20.90 -25.67
N VAL A 156 4.82 21.86 -24.80
CA VAL A 156 4.06 23.06 -25.22
C VAL A 156 4.89 24.05 -26.05
N ARG A 157 6.22 23.96 -25.97
CA ARG A 157 7.15 24.77 -26.78
C ARG A 157 7.52 24.10 -28.10
N SER A 158 7.17 22.83 -28.29
CA SER A 158 7.40 22.13 -29.54
C SER A 158 6.48 22.68 -30.66
N PRO A 159 6.88 22.57 -31.94
CA PRO A 159 6.05 23.04 -33.06
C PRO A 159 4.68 22.35 -33.13
N ASP A 160 4.63 21.08 -32.71
CA ASP A 160 3.42 20.27 -32.65
C ASP A 160 3.49 19.36 -31.41
N PRO A 161 2.78 19.72 -30.32
CA PRO A 161 2.77 18.94 -29.10
C PRO A 161 2.36 17.48 -29.29
N THR A 162 1.51 17.16 -30.28
CA THR A 162 1.06 15.78 -30.52
C THR A 162 2.19 14.87 -31.01
N ARG A 163 3.24 15.44 -31.60
CA ARG A 163 4.40 14.73 -32.14
C ARG A 163 5.62 14.81 -31.23
N HIS A 164 5.55 15.56 -30.13
CA HIS A 164 6.60 15.62 -29.13
C HIS A 164 6.84 14.23 -28.54
N ILE A 165 8.10 13.78 -28.55
CA ILE A 165 8.49 12.47 -28.04
C ILE A 165 8.71 12.57 -26.53
N CYS A 166 7.86 11.91 -25.76
CA CYS A 166 7.87 11.92 -24.29
C CYS A 166 8.46 10.62 -23.74
N TYR A 167 9.36 10.78 -22.76
CA TYR A 167 10.02 9.68 -22.05
C TYR A 167 9.52 9.54 -20.59
N LEU A 168 8.79 10.53 -20.09
CA LEU A 168 8.29 10.55 -18.73
C LEU A 168 7.14 9.54 -18.55
N PRO A 169 7.21 8.64 -17.55
CA PRO A 169 6.08 7.78 -17.20
C PRO A 169 4.93 8.60 -16.57
N VAL A 170 3.69 8.21 -16.85
CA VAL A 170 2.48 8.71 -16.18
C VAL A 170 1.92 7.60 -15.30
N HIS A 171 1.56 7.95 -14.07
CA HIS A 171 1.12 7.00 -13.04
C HIS A 171 -0.39 7.01 -12.86
N GLN A 172 -0.98 5.83 -12.67
CA GLN A 172 -2.37 5.63 -12.27
C GLN A 172 -2.41 4.70 -11.05
N ASP A 173 -2.98 5.18 -9.94
CA ASP A 173 -2.88 4.52 -8.64
C ASP A 173 -4.24 4.02 -8.16
N GLY A 174 -4.27 2.81 -7.60
CA GLY A 174 -5.41 2.31 -6.87
C GLY A 174 -5.68 3.16 -5.62
N SER A 175 -6.90 3.67 -5.46
CA SER A 175 -7.26 4.57 -4.35
C SER A 175 -6.96 3.98 -2.95
N CYS A 176 -7.40 2.75 -2.70
CA CYS A 176 -6.97 1.92 -1.57
C CYS A 176 -7.06 0.45 -1.99
N ASN A 177 -6.02 -0.02 -2.68
CA ASN A 177 -6.06 -1.28 -3.42
C ASN A 177 -6.47 -2.50 -2.56
N GLY A 178 -5.94 -2.64 -1.34
CA GLY A 178 -6.36 -3.71 -0.45
C GLY A 178 -7.87 -3.73 -0.14
N LEU A 179 -8.49 -2.55 0.09
CA LEU A 179 -9.94 -2.45 0.29
C LEU A 179 -10.71 -2.67 -1.02
N GLN A 180 -10.16 -2.30 -2.18
CA GLN A 180 -10.75 -2.62 -3.48
C GLN A 180 -10.85 -4.14 -3.66
N HIS A 181 -9.79 -4.89 -3.37
CA HIS A 181 -9.82 -6.35 -3.44
C HIS A 181 -10.82 -6.96 -2.43
N TYR A 182 -10.89 -6.46 -1.19
CA TYR A 182 -11.90 -6.96 -0.24
C TYR A 182 -13.34 -6.67 -0.66
N ALA A 183 -13.62 -5.44 -1.12
CA ALA A 183 -14.95 -5.06 -1.58
C ALA A 183 -15.38 -5.89 -2.80
N ALA A 184 -14.46 -6.20 -3.71
CA ALA A 184 -14.71 -7.08 -4.85
C ALA A 184 -14.97 -8.54 -4.43
N LEU A 185 -14.16 -9.10 -3.52
CA LEU A 185 -14.35 -10.46 -2.99
C LEU A 185 -15.70 -10.62 -2.29
N GLY A 186 -16.05 -9.65 -1.44
CA GLY A 186 -17.28 -9.67 -0.65
C GLY A 186 -18.52 -9.12 -1.36
N ARG A 187 -18.38 -8.62 -2.60
CA ARG A 187 -19.44 -7.87 -3.31
C ARG A 187 -20.08 -6.79 -2.43
N ASP A 188 -19.26 -6.06 -1.69
CA ASP A 188 -19.68 -5.03 -0.73
C ASP A 188 -20.05 -3.73 -1.45
N ALA A 189 -21.34 -3.45 -1.63
CA ALA A 189 -21.78 -2.26 -2.38
C ALA A 189 -21.38 -0.94 -1.71
N GLN A 190 -21.44 -0.85 -0.38
CA GLN A 190 -21.05 0.36 0.35
C GLN A 190 -19.54 0.54 0.33
N GLY A 191 -18.80 -0.54 0.61
CA GLY A 191 -17.35 -0.54 0.53
C GLY A 191 -16.85 -0.19 -0.87
N ALA A 192 -17.46 -0.77 -1.91
CA ALA A 192 -17.13 -0.55 -3.32
C ALA A 192 -17.28 0.91 -3.74
N ALA A 193 -18.32 1.60 -3.28
CA ALA A 193 -18.49 3.03 -3.51
C ALA A 193 -17.33 3.84 -2.90
N GLN A 194 -16.94 3.57 -1.65
CA GLN A 194 -15.90 4.32 -0.94
C GLN A 194 -14.50 4.19 -1.54
N VAL A 195 -14.25 3.13 -2.32
CA VAL A 195 -12.95 2.84 -2.95
C VAL A 195 -12.99 2.86 -4.47
N ASN A 196 -13.95 3.60 -5.03
CA ASN A 196 -14.05 3.89 -6.47
C ASN A 196 -14.20 2.64 -7.35
N LEU A 197 -14.81 1.57 -6.85
CA LEU A 197 -15.24 0.45 -7.70
C LEU A 197 -16.57 0.77 -8.40
N GLN A 198 -17.39 1.62 -7.81
CA GLN A 198 -18.60 2.16 -8.41
C GLN A 198 -18.27 3.44 -9.22
N PRO A 199 -18.82 3.60 -10.44
CA PRO A 199 -18.72 4.85 -11.19
C PRO A 199 -19.32 6.02 -10.41
N ALA A 200 -18.62 7.14 -10.44
CA ALA A 200 -19.03 8.38 -9.81
C ALA A 200 -18.44 9.55 -10.59
N ASP A 201 -19.07 10.72 -10.52
CA ASP A 201 -18.58 11.94 -11.19
C ASP A 201 -17.32 12.50 -10.51
N ARG A 202 -17.12 12.19 -9.23
CA ARG A 202 -16.00 12.65 -8.40
C ARG A 202 -15.32 11.48 -7.68
N PRO A 203 -14.00 11.54 -7.46
CA PRO A 203 -13.28 10.52 -6.71
C PRO A 203 -13.77 10.47 -5.26
N GLN A 204 -14.11 9.26 -4.81
CA GLN A 204 -14.42 8.95 -3.43
C GLN A 204 -13.11 8.81 -2.63
N ASP A 205 -13.12 9.32 -1.41
CA ASP A 205 -11.94 9.40 -0.55
C ASP A 205 -12.24 8.74 0.80
N VAL A 206 -12.05 7.41 0.85
CA VAL A 206 -12.25 6.57 2.04
C VAL A 206 -11.61 7.17 3.30
N TYR A 207 -10.46 7.81 3.17
CA TYR A 207 -9.76 8.42 4.30
C TYR A 207 -10.52 9.59 4.90
N SER A 208 -11.17 10.40 4.05
CA SER A 208 -12.01 11.51 4.50
C SER A 208 -13.34 11.02 5.06
N GLY A 209 -13.91 9.96 4.48
CA GLY A 209 -15.09 9.30 5.03
C GLY A 209 -14.83 8.76 6.45
N VAL A 210 -13.71 8.06 6.64
CA VAL A 210 -13.29 7.59 7.97
C VAL A 210 -13.02 8.76 8.93
N ALA A 211 -12.31 9.80 8.49
CA ALA A 211 -12.08 10.98 9.34
C ALA A 211 -13.40 11.63 9.81
N ALA A 212 -14.40 11.73 8.93
CA ALA A 212 -15.72 12.27 9.27
C ALA A 212 -16.47 11.41 10.29
N LEU A 213 -16.44 10.07 10.15
CA LEU A 213 -17.02 9.16 11.15
C LEU A 213 -16.32 9.27 12.51
N VAL A 214 -14.99 9.36 12.52
CA VAL A 214 -14.21 9.54 13.75
C VAL A 214 -14.54 10.89 14.41
N GLU A 215 -14.73 11.96 13.62
CA GLU A 215 -15.16 13.27 14.14
C GLU A 215 -16.57 13.22 14.73
N GLN A 216 -17.51 12.53 14.07
CA GLN A 216 -18.86 12.36 14.61
C GLN A 216 -18.84 11.62 15.97
N GLU A 217 -18.02 10.57 16.08
CA GLU A 217 -17.83 9.84 17.34
C GLU A 217 -17.13 10.68 18.40
N ARG A 218 -16.17 11.52 18.00
CA ARG A 218 -15.51 12.50 18.89
C ARG A 218 -16.50 13.50 19.45
N GLN A 219 -17.40 14.04 18.63
CA GLN A 219 -18.43 14.98 19.08
C GLN A 219 -19.35 14.35 20.13
N LYS A 220 -19.80 13.11 19.91
CA LYS A 220 -20.61 12.36 20.89
C LYS A 220 -19.87 12.18 22.22
N ASP A 221 -18.61 11.74 22.18
CA ASP A 221 -17.84 11.51 23.40
C ASP A 221 -17.49 12.82 24.13
N ALA A 222 -17.24 13.90 23.38
CA ALA A 222 -17.02 15.22 23.93
C ALA A 222 -18.27 15.77 24.65
N ALA A 223 -19.45 15.56 24.07
CA ALA A 223 -20.74 15.88 24.70
C ALA A 223 -20.98 15.04 25.96
N ASN A 224 -20.54 13.78 25.97
CA ASN A 224 -20.57 12.90 27.15
C ASN A 224 -19.48 13.22 28.20
N GLY A 225 -18.71 14.29 28.02
CA GLY A 225 -17.75 14.79 29.01
C GLY A 225 -16.33 14.21 28.90
N LEU A 226 -16.03 13.43 27.85
CA LEU A 226 -14.69 12.85 27.67
C LEU A 226 -13.67 13.94 27.28
N GLN A 227 -12.71 14.20 28.17
CA GLN A 227 -11.75 15.31 28.01
C GLN A 227 -10.88 15.20 26.75
N ILE A 228 -10.37 14.00 26.45
CA ILE A 228 -9.52 13.81 25.27
C ILE A 228 -10.27 14.07 23.95
N ALA A 229 -11.58 13.80 23.93
CA ALA A 229 -12.42 14.09 22.78
C ALA A 229 -12.62 15.59 22.59
N LYS A 230 -12.68 16.38 23.67
CA LYS A 230 -12.71 17.85 23.60
C LYS A 230 -11.39 18.42 23.07
N VAL A 231 -10.25 17.93 23.57
CA VAL A 231 -8.91 18.35 23.11
C VAL A 231 -8.69 18.07 21.62
N LEU A 232 -9.29 17.02 21.09
CA LEU A 232 -9.18 16.63 19.68
C LEU A 232 -10.03 17.46 18.70
N GLU A 233 -10.83 18.41 19.18
CA GLU A 233 -11.66 19.27 18.33
C GLU A 233 -10.80 20.02 17.29
N GLY A 234 -11.18 19.96 16.02
CA GLY A 234 -10.45 20.59 14.90
C GLY A 234 -9.20 19.84 14.41
N HIS A 235 -8.77 18.77 15.10
CA HIS A 235 -7.51 18.07 14.80
C HIS A 235 -7.70 16.73 14.08
N ILE A 236 -8.94 16.29 13.84
CA ILE A 236 -9.24 15.04 13.12
C ILE A 236 -9.21 15.29 11.61
N GLN A 237 -8.00 15.24 11.05
CA GLN A 237 -7.75 15.50 9.63
C GLN A 237 -7.47 14.20 8.86
N ARG A 238 -7.73 14.23 7.54
CA ARG A 238 -7.40 13.12 6.60
C ARG A 238 -5.98 12.61 6.79
N LYS A 239 -4.99 13.52 6.93
CA LYS A 239 -3.57 13.20 7.10
C LYS A 239 -3.32 12.33 8.35
N VAL A 240 -4.05 12.56 9.43
CA VAL A 240 -3.90 11.84 10.71
C VAL A 240 -4.32 10.38 10.61
N VAL A 241 -5.42 10.09 9.90
CA VAL A 241 -5.97 8.72 9.80
C VAL A 241 -5.49 7.96 8.55
N LYS A 242 -5.02 8.65 7.51
CA LYS A 242 -4.69 8.07 6.19
C LYS A 242 -3.80 6.83 6.30
N GLN A 243 -2.67 6.95 7.01
CA GLN A 243 -1.69 5.86 7.09
C GLN A 243 -2.27 4.63 7.81
N THR A 244 -3.06 4.85 8.86
CA THR A 244 -3.69 3.76 9.61
C THR A 244 -4.75 3.05 8.76
N VAL A 245 -5.64 3.80 8.12
CA VAL A 245 -6.65 3.21 7.22
C VAL A 245 -5.99 2.39 6.10
N MET A 246 -4.94 2.93 5.47
CA MET A 246 -4.20 2.27 4.40
C MET A 246 -3.50 0.98 4.85
N THR A 247 -3.06 0.90 6.11
CA THR A 247 -2.22 -0.21 6.59
C THR A 247 -2.97 -1.25 7.42
N VAL A 248 -4.17 -0.94 7.92
CA VAL A 248 -5.01 -1.91 8.66
C VAL A 248 -5.43 -3.09 7.77
N VAL A 249 -5.75 -2.85 6.50
CA VAL A 249 -6.03 -3.92 5.54
C VAL A 249 -4.84 -4.85 5.31
N TYR A 250 -3.64 -4.36 5.57
CA TYR A 250 -2.40 -5.11 5.48
C TYR A 250 -1.93 -5.67 6.85
N GLY A 251 -2.84 -5.77 7.82
CA GLY A 251 -2.60 -6.47 9.09
C GLY A 251 -1.89 -5.64 10.16
N VAL A 252 -1.90 -4.30 10.05
CA VAL A 252 -1.39 -3.44 11.12
C VAL A 252 -2.19 -3.64 12.41
N THR A 253 -1.47 -3.90 13.50
CA THR A 253 -2.05 -4.05 14.83
C THR A 253 -2.44 -2.70 15.41
N ARG A 254 -3.31 -2.70 16.44
CA ARG A 254 -3.66 -1.48 17.18
C ARG A 254 -2.43 -0.73 17.73
N PHE A 255 -1.38 -1.45 18.10
CA PHE A 255 -0.12 -0.84 18.54
C PHE A 255 0.62 -0.17 17.39
N GLY A 256 0.72 -0.82 16.22
CA GLY A 256 1.30 -0.20 15.02
C GLY A 256 0.52 1.03 14.57
N ALA A 257 -0.82 0.94 14.57
CA ALA A 257 -1.71 2.05 14.28
C ALA A 257 -1.52 3.23 15.27
N HIS A 258 -1.35 2.92 16.57
CA HIS A 258 -1.09 3.93 17.60
C HIS A 258 0.17 4.73 17.29
N LEU A 259 1.27 4.06 16.93
CA LEU A 259 2.52 4.73 16.58
C LEU A 259 2.40 5.59 15.31
N GLN A 260 1.61 5.16 14.33
CA GLN A 260 1.36 5.93 13.11
C GLN A 260 0.58 7.22 13.41
N ILE A 261 -0.55 7.12 14.12
CA ILE A 261 -1.36 8.29 14.50
C ILE A 261 -0.56 9.21 15.42
N LEU A 262 0.17 8.65 16.38
CA LEU A 262 1.02 9.44 17.28
C LEU A 262 2.06 10.26 16.52
N LYS A 263 2.68 9.68 15.48
CA LYS A 263 3.62 10.41 14.63
C LYS A 263 2.92 11.60 13.96
N GLN A 264 1.74 11.39 13.38
CA GLN A 264 0.99 12.47 12.73
C GLN A 264 0.57 13.57 13.71
N LEU A 265 0.15 13.23 14.93
CA LEU A 265 -0.20 14.21 15.97
C LEU A 265 1.00 15.03 16.45
N LYS A 266 2.20 14.42 16.53
CA LYS A 266 3.44 15.13 16.88
C LYS A 266 3.90 16.10 15.80
N ASP A 267 3.53 15.84 14.56
CA ASP A 267 3.84 16.69 13.40
C ASP A 267 2.82 17.85 13.24
N LEU A 268 1.82 17.98 14.13
CA LEU A 268 0.90 19.11 14.20
C LEU A 268 1.43 20.14 15.20
N ASP A 269 1.81 21.32 14.69
CA ASP A 269 2.36 22.40 15.52
C ASP A 269 1.33 22.96 16.53
N ASP A 270 0.05 22.97 16.15
CA ASP A 270 -1.04 23.56 16.95
C ASP A 270 -1.66 22.58 17.97
N PHE A 271 -1.24 21.30 17.98
CA PHE A 271 -1.81 20.29 18.86
C PHE A 271 -1.05 20.17 20.21
N PRO A 272 -1.75 20.12 21.36
CA PRO A 272 -1.13 19.97 22.69
C PRO A 272 -0.29 18.68 22.82
N GLN A 273 1.03 18.83 22.87
CA GLN A 273 1.98 17.70 22.80
C GLN A 273 1.91 16.76 24.00
N GLU A 274 1.47 17.25 25.16
CA GLU A 274 1.20 16.46 26.36
C GLU A 274 0.05 15.44 26.18
N HIS A 275 -0.87 15.72 25.25
CA HIS A 275 -2.04 14.88 24.99
C HIS A 275 -1.85 13.89 23.84
N CYS A 276 -0.76 13.99 23.06
CA CYS A 276 -0.46 13.15 21.89
C CYS A 276 -0.65 11.64 22.14
N TRP A 277 -0.19 11.13 23.28
CA TRP A 277 -0.26 9.69 23.56
C TRP A 277 -1.70 9.20 23.81
N ALA A 278 -2.46 9.96 24.62
CA ALA A 278 -3.85 9.67 24.93
C ALA A 278 -4.75 9.87 23.70
N ALA A 279 -4.51 10.93 22.93
CA ALA A 279 -5.20 11.23 21.70
C ALA A 279 -4.99 10.13 20.65
N ALA A 280 -3.75 9.67 20.45
CA ALA A 280 -3.47 8.55 19.56
C ALA A 280 -4.20 7.26 19.99
N HIS A 281 -4.28 6.98 21.30
CA HIS A 281 -5.01 5.82 21.81
C HIS A 281 -6.51 5.90 21.48
N TYR A 282 -7.12 7.05 21.75
CA TYR A 282 -8.52 7.31 21.43
C TYR A 282 -8.81 7.18 19.92
N LEU A 283 -8.01 7.85 19.09
CA LEU A 283 -8.18 7.86 17.64
C LEU A 283 -8.02 6.47 17.02
N VAL A 284 -7.10 5.63 17.52
CA VAL A 284 -7.01 4.23 17.06
C VAL A 284 -8.31 3.49 17.31
N GLN A 285 -8.89 3.60 18.50
CA GLN A 285 -10.14 2.89 18.82
C GLN A 285 -11.28 3.33 17.88
N LYS A 286 -11.45 4.65 17.70
CA LYS A 286 -12.51 5.20 16.84
C LYS A 286 -12.27 4.95 15.35
N THR A 287 -11.02 4.96 14.89
CA THR A 287 -10.68 4.62 13.49
C THR A 287 -11.04 3.17 13.18
N PHE A 288 -10.69 2.23 14.07
CA PHE A 288 -11.05 0.82 13.88
C PHE A 288 -12.57 0.61 13.92
N LEU A 289 -13.29 1.28 14.83
CA LEU A 289 -14.75 1.23 14.88
C LEU A 289 -15.38 1.74 13.57
N SER A 290 -14.88 2.86 13.05
CA SER A 290 -15.35 3.46 11.80
C SER A 290 -15.12 2.54 10.59
N LEU A 291 -13.96 1.89 10.52
CA LEU A 291 -13.66 0.90 9.48
C LEU A 291 -14.59 -0.32 9.56
N GLN A 292 -14.89 -0.79 10.76
CA GLN A 292 -15.82 -1.92 10.96
C GLN A 292 -17.25 -1.58 10.54
N GLN A 293 -17.68 -0.34 10.74
CA GLN A 293 -18.99 0.14 10.30
C GLN A 293 -19.06 0.29 8.78
N MET A 294 -17.99 0.77 8.14
CA MET A 294 -17.97 1.05 6.70
C MET A 294 -17.75 -0.19 5.83
N PHE A 295 -17.10 -1.23 6.34
CA PHE A 295 -16.67 -2.40 5.55
C PHE A 295 -17.04 -3.73 6.23
N THR A 296 -18.35 -4.03 6.30
CA THR A 296 -18.83 -5.23 7.02
C THR A 296 -18.39 -6.52 6.32
N ALA A 297 -18.56 -6.66 5.00
CA ALA A 297 -18.17 -7.88 4.29
C ALA A 297 -16.64 -8.09 4.31
N THR A 298 -15.87 -7.00 4.23
CA THR A 298 -14.40 -7.04 4.39
C THR A 298 -14.02 -7.66 5.74
N ARG A 299 -14.69 -7.25 6.81
CA ARG A 299 -14.43 -7.77 8.16
C ARG A 299 -14.76 -9.26 8.23
N GLU A 300 -15.89 -9.70 7.69
CA GLU A 300 -16.29 -11.11 7.72
C GLU A 300 -15.27 -12.00 7.00
N ILE A 301 -14.75 -11.54 5.86
CA ILE A 301 -13.68 -12.24 5.12
C ILE A 301 -12.38 -12.26 5.93
N GLN A 302 -11.97 -11.14 6.54
CA GLN A 302 -10.78 -11.09 7.40
C GLN A 302 -10.89 -12.01 8.62
N ASP A 303 -12.06 -12.05 9.26
CA ASP A 303 -12.34 -12.93 10.40
C ASP A 303 -12.30 -14.40 9.94
N TRP A 304 -12.92 -14.73 8.81
CA TRP A 304 -12.86 -16.07 8.23
C TRP A 304 -11.42 -16.51 7.92
N PHE A 305 -10.63 -15.67 7.25
CA PHE A 305 -9.21 -15.91 7.00
C PHE A 305 -8.43 -16.14 8.29
N THR A 306 -8.62 -15.27 9.29
CA THR A 306 -7.91 -15.37 10.57
C THR A 306 -8.24 -16.67 11.32
N ILE A 307 -9.52 -17.08 11.32
CA ILE A 307 -9.96 -18.32 11.98
C ILE A 307 -9.43 -19.53 11.20
N CYS A 308 -9.52 -19.56 9.87
CA CYS A 308 -8.96 -20.63 9.03
C CYS A 308 -7.47 -20.81 9.31
N ALA A 309 -6.68 -19.74 9.21
CA ALA A 309 -5.24 -19.79 9.43
C ALA A 309 -4.87 -20.22 10.85
N LYS A 310 -5.63 -19.77 11.87
CA LYS A 310 -5.45 -20.24 13.25
C LYS A 310 -5.69 -21.73 13.37
N MET A 311 -6.79 -22.24 12.78
CA MET A 311 -7.17 -23.64 12.87
C MET A 311 -6.19 -24.53 12.10
N ILE A 312 -5.80 -24.16 10.87
CA ILE A 312 -4.81 -24.89 10.06
C ILE A 312 -3.49 -25.02 10.83
N SER A 313 -2.93 -23.91 11.31
CA SER A 313 -1.64 -23.95 12.00
C SER A 313 -1.69 -24.60 13.38
N TYR A 314 -2.83 -24.59 14.06
CA TYR A 314 -2.98 -25.19 15.39
C TYR A 314 -3.31 -26.69 15.33
N VAL A 315 -4.23 -27.10 14.46
CA VAL A 315 -4.72 -28.49 14.36
C VAL A 315 -3.80 -29.32 13.47
N CYS A 316 -3.52 -28.85 12.26
CA CYS A 316 -2.68 -29.59 11.30
C CYS A 316 -1.19 -29.45 11.61
N CYS A 317 -0.80 -28.48 12.46
CA CYS A 317 0.60 -28.11 12.71
C CYS A 317 1.38 -27.75 11.43
N GLN A 318 0.69 -27.24 10.40
CA GLN A 318 1.26 -26.86 9.11
C GLN A 318 1.20 -25.34 8.87
N PRO A 319 2.15 -24.77 8.10
CA PRO A 319 2.03 -23.40 7.65
C PRO A 319 0.83 -23.26 6.71
N VAL A 320 0.21 -22.09 6.70
CA VAL A 320 -0.88 -21.83 5.76
C VAL A 320 -0.28 -21.70 4.35
N SER A 321 -0.86 -22.43 3.40
CA SER A 321 -0.51 -22.37 1.98
C SER A 321 -1.76 -22.27 1.12
N TRP A 322 -1.61 -21.66 -0.05
CA TRP A 322 -2.65 -21.54 -1.07
C TRP A 322 -2.01 -21.45 -2.46
N VAL A 323 -2.84 -21.43 -3.50
CA VAL A 323 -2.40 -21.19 -4.88
C VAL A 323 -3.15 -19.96 -5.37
N THR A 324 -2.43 -19.02 -5.98
CA THR A 324 -3.07 -17.81 -6.53
C THR A 324 -3.90 -18.15 -7.79
N PRO A 325 -4.81 -17.27 -8.24
CA PRO A 325 -5.53 -17.47 -9.50
C PRO A 325 -4.63 -17.64 -10.74
N LEU A 326 -3.39 -17.17 -10.69
CA LEU A 326 -2.38 -17.39 -11.75
C LEU A 326 -1.54 -18.66 -11.56
N GLY A 327 -1.88 -19.52 -10.59
CA GLY A 327 -1.20 -20.79 -10.36
C GLY A 327 0.07 -20.71 -9.51
N LEU A 328 0.39 -19.57 -8.88
CA LEU A 328 1.56 -19.43 -8.02
C LEU A 328 1.29 -20.09 -6.65
N PRO A 329 2.05 -21.12 -6.23
CA PRO A 329 1.94 -21.65 -4.88
C PRO A 329 2.57 -20.69 -3.87
N VAL A 330 1.83 -20.33 -2.83
CA VAL A 330 2.26 -19.43 -1.77
C VAL A 330 2.23 -20.17 -0.43
N ILE A 331 3.30 -20.03 0.35
CA ILE A 331 3.44 -20.64 1.68
C ILE A 331 3.93 -19.57 2.67
N GLN A 332 3.25 -19.44 3.80
CA GLN A 332 3.70 -18.53 4.86
C GLN A 332 4.91 -19.09 5.61
N PRO A 333 6.06 -18.38 5.65
CA PRO A 333 7.31 -18.90 6.20
C PRO A 333 7.39 -18.80 7.74
N TYR A 334 6.28 -18.52 8.43
CA TYR A 334 6.30 -18.17 9.84
C TYR A 334 6.36 -19.39 10.75
N HIS A 335 7.56 -19.67 11.26
CA HIS A 335 7.84 -20.74 12.20
C HIS A 335 8.28 -20.19 13.57
N LYS A 336 8.18 -21.01 14.62
CA LYS A 336 8.76 -20.66 15.92
C LYS A 336 10.30 -20.75 15.81
N PRO A 337 11.04 -19.72 16.23
CA PRO A 337 12.49 -19.77 16.17
C PRO A 337 13.01 -20.87 17.08
N THR A 338 13.98 -21.64 16.60
CA THR A 338 14.74 -22.60 17.40
C THR A 338 16.07 -21.98 17.76
N SER A 339 16.47 -22.06 19.04
CA SER A 339 17.84 -21.68 19.44
C SER A 339 18.76 -22.83 19.06
N VAL A 340 19.74 -22.57 18.19
CA VAL A 340 20.76 -23.55 17.82
C VAL A 340 22.09 -23.01 18.35
N LYS A 341 22.87 -23.89 18.99
CA LYS A 341 24.24 -23.54 19.40
C LYS A 341 25.12 -23.49 18.16
N SER A 342 25.88 -22.41 17.98
CA SER A 342 26.84 -22.32 16.89
C SER A 342 27.93 -23.39 17.08
N PRO A 343 28.26 -24.21 16.07
CA PRO A 343 29.45 -25.07 16.13
C PRO A 343 30.75 -24.26 16.05
N ILE A 344 30.67 -22.96 15.70
CA ILE A 344 31.81 -22.05 15.58
C ILE A 344 31.76 -21.05 16.74
N SER A 345 32.64 -21.25 17.73
CA SER A 345 32.96 -20.25 18.75
C SER A 345 34.09 -19.36 18.23
N TYR A 346 33.76 -18.15 17.76
CA TYR A 346 34.77 -17.19 17.30
C TYR A 346 35.14 -16.23 18.42
N GLY A 347 35.89 -16.71 19.42
CA GLY A 347 36.33 -15.93 20.57
C GLY A 347 35.21 -15.34 21.44
N ASP A 348 35.55 -14.79 22.60
CA ASP A 348 34.64 -14.37 23.68
C ASP A 348 33.65 -13.22 23.35
N ARG A 349 33.38 -12.92 22.07
CA ARG A 349 32.58 -11.77 21.63
C ARG A 349 31.32 -12.10 20.85
N ILE A 350 31.03 -13.38 20.58
CA ILE A 350 29.78 -13.80 19.93
C ILE A 350 28.99 -14.68 20.90
N SER A 351 27.72 -14.35 21.12
CA SER A 351 26.78 -15.21 21.87
C SER A 351 26.87 -16.65 21.34
N ALA A 352 27.08 -17.62 22.23
CA ALA A 352 27.15 -19.05 21.88
C ALA A 352 25.85 -19.59 21.24
N GLU A 353 24.77 -18.83 21.33
CA GLU A 353 23.47 -19.12 20.75
C GLU A 353 23.17 -18.15 19.60
N TYR A 354 22.83 -18.71 18.44
CA TYR A 354 22.21 -17.97 17.34
C TYR A 354 20.85 -18.58 17.03
N ARG A 355 19.86 -17.73 16.71
CA ARG A 355 18.51 -18.20 16.35
C ARG A 355 18.46 -18.44 14.85
N THR A 356 18.21 -19.69 14.43
CA THR A 356 17.98 -20.01 13.02
C THR A 356 16.47 -20.07 12.74
N ILE A 357 16.08 -19.55 11.57
CA ILE A 357 14.69 -19.58 11.07
C ILE A 357 14.54 -20.64 9.96
N PHE A 358 15.63 -21.30 9.58
CA PHE A 358 15.60 -22.35 8.57
C PHE A 358 15.27 -23.68 9.21
N GLU A 359 14.10 -24.26 8.88
CA GLU A 359 13.92 -25.71 8.67
C GLU A 359 12.47 -26.09 8.31
N MET A 360 12.32 -27.02 7.37
CA MET A 360 11.08 -27.71 6.99
C MET A 360 10.36 -28.44 8.16
N HIS A 361 11.01 -28.55 9.31
CA HIS A 361 10.58 -29.36 10.46
C HIS A 361 10.18 -28.51 11.67
N GLN A 362 10.23 -27.18 11.57
CA GLN A 362 9.88 -26.29 12.67
C GLN A 362 8.36 -26.16 12.82
N ARG A 363 7.87 -26.06 14.06
CA ARG A 363 6.44 -25.84 14.30
C ARG A 363 6.03 -24.43 13.83
N PRO A 364 4.89 -24.29 13.13
CA PRO A 364 4.38 -23.00 12.72
C PRO A 364 4.16 -22.05 13.90
N ASN A 365 4.46 -20.77 13.70
CA ASN A 365 4.07 -19.73 14.64
C ASN A 365 2.61 -19.34 14.39
N VAL A 366 1.69 -20.00 15.10
CA VAL A 366 0.23 -19.80 14.95
C VAL A 366 -0.19 -18.32 14.99
N MET A 367 0.44 -17.51 15.85
CA MET A 367 0.10 -16.08 15.96
C MET A 367 0.49 -15.31 14.69
N LYS A 368 1.69 -15.56 14.14
CA LYS A 368 2.13 -14.93 12.90
C LYS A 368 1.37 -15.45 11.68
N GLN A 369 1.09 -16.76 11.63
CA GLN A 369 0.30 -17.39 10.56
C GLN A 369 -1.11 -16.78 10.46
N LYS A 370 -1.83 -16.70 11.60
CA LYS A 370 -3.19 -16.14 11.58
C LYS A 370 -3.24 -14.65 11.26
N ASN A 371 -2.31 -13.86 11.80
CA ASN A 371 -2.30 -12.40 11.58
C ASN A 371 -1.74 -12.02 10.21
N GLY A 372 -0.86 -12.87 9.65
CA GLY A 372 -0.25 -12.67 8.35
C GLY A 372 -1.09 -13.20 7.19
N PHE A 373 -2.02 -14.13 7.41
CA PHE A 373 -2.78 -14.72 6.31
C PHE A 373 -3.66 -13.70 5.54
N PRO A 374 -4.55 -12.92 6.18
CA PRO A 374 -5.38 -11.97 5.45
C PRO A 374 -4.57 -11.00 4.56
N PRO A 375 -3.54 -10.30 5.08
CA PRO A 375 -2.78 -9.37 4.24
C PRO A 375 -1.96 -10.08 3.16
N ASN A 376 -1.42 -11.26 3.44
CA ASN A 376 -0.63 -11.99 2.45
C ASN A 376 -1.50 -12.51 1.29
N PHE A 377 -2.73 -12.93 1.59
CA PHE A 377 -3.67 -13.37 0.58
C PHE A 377 -4.08 -12.21 -0.33
N ILE A 378 -4.43 -11.05 0.24
CA ILE A 378 -4.76 -9.86 -0.54
C ILE A 378 -3.56 -9.38 -1.37
N HIS A 379 -2.35 -9.41 -0.82
CA HIS A 379 -1.15 -9.11 -1.59
C HIS A 379 -0.94 -10.07 -2.77
N SER A 380 -1.30 -11.34 -2.62
CA SER A 380 -1.21 -12.28 -3.73
C SER A 380 -2.24 -11.98 -4.83
N LEU A 381 -3.40 -11.40 -4.49
CA LEU A 381 -4.40 -10.95 -5.46
C LEU A 381 -4.00 -9.63 -6.13
N ASP A 382 -3.44 -8.67 -5.39
CA ASP A 382 -2.89 -7.43 -5.96
C ASP A 382 -1.82 -7.75 -7.01
N SER A 383 -0.98 -8.73 -6.71
CA SER A 383 0.06 -9.20 -7.60
C SER A 383 -0.52 -9.88 -8.84
N CYS A 384 -1.58 -10.69 -8.69
CA CYS A 384 -2.23 -11.32 -9.85
C CYS A 384 -2.86 -10.27 -10.77
N HIS A 385 -3.54 -9.27 -10.20
CA HIS A 385 -4.13 -8.18 -10.97
C HIS A 385 -3.06 -7.37 -11.72
N MET A 386 -1.96 -7.04 -11.06
CA MET A 386 -0.83 -6.36 -11.68
C MET A 386 -0.21 -7.19 -12.82
N MET A 387 0.04 -8.48 -12.60
CA MET A 387 0.61 -9.37 -13.62
C MET A 387 -0.32 -9.55 -14.83
N LEU A 388 -1.63 -9.73 -14.60
CA LEU A 388 -2.62 -9.79 -15.68
C LEU A 388 -2.60 -8.49 -16.48
N THR A 389 -2.66 -7.34 -15.80
CA THR A 389 -2.59 -6.03 -16.45
C THR A 389 -1.31 -5.91 -17.29
N ALA A 390 -0.15 -6.26 -16.73
CA ALA A 390 1.14 -6.22 -17.44
C ALA A 390 1.14 -7.10 -18.72
N ILE A 391 0.64 -8.33 -18.64
CA ILE A 391 0.60 -9.26 -19.78
C ILE A 391 -0.31 -8.72 -20.90
N PHE A 392 -1.48 -8.20 -20.55
CA PHE A 392 -2.41 -7.68 -21.55
C PHE A 392 -1.96 -6.32 -22.12
N CYS A 393 -1.33 -5.47 -21.31
CA CYS A 393 -0.63 -4.27 -21.77
C CYS A 393 0.47 -4.63 -22.79
N GLN A 394 1.30 -5.63 -22.48
CA GLN A 394 2.34 -6.10 -23.40
C GLN A 394 1.74 -6.60 -24.72
N LYS A 395 0.62 -7.35 -24.68
CA LYS A 395 -0.09 -7.80 -25.89
C LYS A 395 -0.66 -6.63 -26.71
N ALA A 396 -1.10 -5.57 -26.04
CA ALA A 396 -1.55 -4.34 -26.68
C ALA A 396 -0.40 -3.46 -27.20
N GLY A 397 0.86 -3.87 -26.98
CA GLY A 397 2.05 -3.14 -27.42
C GLY A 397 2.38 -1.91 -26.57
N ILE A 398 1.81 -1.77 -25.37
CA ILE A 398 2.05 -0.61 -24.51
C ILE A 398 3.12 -0.93 -23.44
N GLN A 399 4.01 0.02 -23.19
CA GLN A 399 5.02 -0.11 -22.15
C GLN A 399 4.36 -0.01 -20.77
N PHE A 400 4.64 -1.00 -19.90
CA PHE A 400 4.05 -1.10 -18.56
C PHE A 400 5.14 -1.31 -17.51
N VAL A 401 5.05 -0.56 -16.42
CA VAL A 401 5.83 -0.77 -15.19
C VAL A 401 4.89 -0.59 -14.00
N SER A 402 5.15 -1.29 -12.90
CA SER A 402 4.37 -1.13 -11.67
C SER A 402 5.25 -0.83 -10.47
N VAL A 403 4.73 0.01 -9.57
CA VAL A 403 5.11 0.02 -8.16
C VAL A 403 3.95 -0.59 -7.37
N HIS A 404 3.83 -1.91 -7.45
CA HIS A 404 2.69 -2.65 -6.89
C HIS A 404 1.35 -2.18 -7.45
N ASP A 405 0.56 -1.38 -6.72
CA ASP A 405 -0.77 -0.86 -7.05
C ASP A 405 -0.74 0.49 -7.77
N CYS A 406 0.42 0.88 -8.27
CA CYS A 406 0.71 2.13 -8.97
C CYS A 406 1.24 1.77 -10.37
N TYR A 407 0.44 1.97 -11.42
CA TYR A 407 0.67 1.48 -12.79
C TYR A 407 1.14 2.60 -13.71
N TRP A 408 2.25 2.36 -14.42
CA TRP A 408 2.97 3.38 -15.19
C TRP A 408 3.00 3.00 -16.66
N THR A 409 2.75 3.99 -17.53
CA THR A 409 2.85 3.86 -18.98
C THR A 409 3.18 5.22 -19.62
N HIS A 410 3.29 5.30 -20.94
CA HIS A 410 3.45 6.58 -21.64
C HIS A 410 2.14 7.38 -21.66
N PRO A 411 2.20 8.73 -21.74
CA PRO A 411 0.99 9.56 -21.66
C PRO A 411 -0.07 9.24 -22.72
N ASN A 412 0.34 8.84 -23.92
CA ASN A 412 -0.54 8.47 -25.03
C ASN A 412 -1.28 7.14 -24.83
N THR A 413 -0.83 6.28 -23.90
CA THR A 413 -1.36 4.93 -23.69
C THR A 413 -2.11 4.77 -22.36
N VAL A 414 -2.27 5.84 -21.57
CA VAL A 414 -2.93 5.81 -20.25
C VAL A 414 -4.36 5.30 -20.34
N ASP A 415 -5.15 5.77 -21.30
CA ASP A 415 -6.54 5.34 -21.49
C ASP A 415 -6.64 3.83 -21.78
N ILE A 416 -5.73 3.32 -22.61
CA ILE A 416 -5.65 1.89 -22.96
C ILE A 416 -5.27 1.07 -21.71
N MET A 417 -4.25 1.51 -20.97
CA MET A 417 -3.83 0.87 -19.73
C MET A 417 -4.96 0.85 -18.70
N ASN A 418 -5.71 1.94 -18.53
CA ASN A 418 -6.81 2.03 -17.59
C ASN A 418 -7.97 1.09 -17.96
N LYS A 419 -8.29 0.99 -19.26
CA LYS A 419 -9.26 0.01 -19.76
C LYS A 419 -8.82 -1.42 -19.43
N ILE A 420 -7.59 -1.79 -19.76
CA ILE A 420 -7.04 -3.12 -19.47
C ILE A 420 -7.03 -3.38 -17.96
N CYS A 421 -6.61 -2.42 -17.14
CA CYS A 421 -6.58 -2.52 -15.69
C CYS A 421 -7.97 -2.90 -15.12
N ARG A 422 -9.04 -2.21 -15.56
CA ARG A 422 -10.41 -2.50 -15.14
C ARG A 422 -10.88 -3.87 -15.64
N GLU A 423 -10.65 -4.18 -16.92
CA GLU A 423 -11.01 -5.48 -17.51
C GLU A 423 -10.35 -6.64 -16.75
N GLN A 424 -9.06 -6.55 -16.45
CA GLN A 424 -8.33 -7.60 -15.73
C GLN A 424 -8.76 -7.69 -14.26
N PHE A 425 -9.13 -6.59 -13.60
CA PHE A 425 -9.70 -6.63 -12.26
C PHE A 425 -11.04 -7.35 -12.23
N VAL A 426 -11.92 -7.03 -13.19
CA VAL A 426 -13.24 -7.67 -13.33
C VAL A 426 -13.07 -9.14 -13.67
N ALA A 427 -12.19 -9.50 -14.62
CA ALA A 427 -11.91 -10.88 -14.96
C ALA A 427 -11.41 -11.68 -13.74
N LEU A 428 -10.43 -11.14 -13.01
CA LEU A 428 -9.86 -11.78 -11.83
C LEU A 428 -10.93 -12.06 -10.76
N HIS A 429 -11.74 -11.05 -10.40
CA HIS A 429 -12.76 -11.18 -9.34
C HIS A 429 -14.09 -11.76 -9.83
N SER A 430 -14.21 -12.12 -11.11
CA SER A 430 -15.32 -12.93 -11.61
C SER A 430 -15.13 -14.41 -11.29
N GLU A 431 -13.88 -14.84 -11.12
CA GLU A 431 -13.54 -16.17 -10.64
C GLU A 431 -14.04 -16.40 -9.20
N PRO A 432 -14.41 -17.65 -8.83
CA PRO A 432 -14.89 -17.99 -7.50
C PRO A 432 -13.72 -18.14 -6.50
N ILE A 433 -12.97 -17.05 -6.28
CA ILE A 433 -11.69 -17.05 -5.53
C ILE A 433 -11.84 -17.63 -4.12
N LEU A 434 -12.86 -17.23 -3.36
CA LEU A 434 -13.04 -17.68 -1.97
C LEU A 434 -13.48 -19.15 -1.93
N GLU A 435 -14.29 -19.57 -2.90
CA GLU A 435 -14.72 -20.96 -3.06
C GLU A 435 -13.55 -21.87 -3.44
N ASP A 436 -12.69 -21.44 -4.36
CA ASP A 436 -11.52 -22.22 -4.76
C ASP A 436 -10.45 -22.28 -3.67
N LEU A 437 -10.28 -21.19 -2.90
CA LEU A 437 -9.49 -21.21 -1.68
C LEU A 437 -10.05 -22.22 -0.65
N SER A 438 -11.37 -22.21 -0.43
CA SER A 438 -12.03 -23.16 0.47
C SER A 438 -11.83 -24.60 0.01
N LYS A 439 -12.03 -24.90 -1.28
CA LYS A 439 -11.76 -26.22 -1.88
C LYS A 439 -10.30 -26.62 -1.67
N HIS A 440 -9.36 -25.70 -1.88
CA HIS A 440 -7.95 -25.94 -1.61
C HIS A 440 -7.71 -26.31 -0.14
N PHE A 441 -8.27 -25.55 0.80
CA PHE A 441 -8.13 -25.86 2.23
C PHE A 441 -8.74 -27.21 2.61
N VAL A 442 -9.91 -27.56 2.10
CA VAL A 442 -10.54 -28.87 2.34
C VAL A 442 -9.66 -29.99 1.81
N ARG A 443 -9.10 -29.83 0.61
CA ARG A 443 -8.24 -30.85 -0.01
C ARG A 443 -6.89 -31.00 0.70
N THR A 444 -6.27 -29.90 1.11
CA THR A 444 -4.90 -29.87 1.66
C THR A 444 -4.87 -30.11 3.16
N PHE A 445 -5.85 -29.59 3.91
CA PHE A 445 -5.84 -29.57 5.37
C PHE A 445 -7.03 -30.27 6.03
N GLY A 446 -8.06 -30.65 5.25
CA GLY A 446 -9.26 -31.29 5.78
C GLY A 446 -9.03 -32.76 6.15
N TYR A 447 -9.80 -33.25 7.13
CA TYR A 447 -9.76 -34.64 7.60
C TYR A 447 -10.98 -35.42 7.14
N LYS A 448 -10.82 -36.69 6.75
CA LYS A 448 -11.92 -37.64 6.50
C LYS A 448 -12.44 -38.24 7.82
N GLU A 449 -13.67 -38.74 7.82
CA GLU A 449 -14.25 -39.40 9.01
C GLU A 449 -13.41 -40.57 9.51
N SER A 450 -12.83 -41.35 8.60
CA SER A 450 -11.92 -42.45 8.94
C SER A 450 -10.65 -42.00 9.66
N GLU A 451 -10.17 -40.78 9.39
CA GLU A 451 -8.97 -40.22 10.03
C GLU A 451 -9.27 -39.63 11.41
N MET A 452 -10.56 -39.32 11.67
CA MET A 452 -11.06 -38.87 12.96
C MET A 452 -11.46 -40.03 13.87
N ALA A 453 -11.66 -41.23 13.31
CA ALA A 453 -11.97 -42.43 14.09
C ALA A 453 -10.77 -42.87 14.94
N GLY A 454 -10.96 -43.01 16.25
CA GLY A 454 -9.95 -43.54 17.16
C GLY A 454 -8.95 -42.51 17.73
N VAL A 455 -9.03 -41.23 17.34
CA VAL A 455 -8.33 -40.17 18.08
C VAL A 455 -9.11 -39.77 19.34
N ASN A 456 -8.45 -39.10 20.28
CA ASN A 456 -9.15 -38.64 21.48
C ASN A 456 -10.25 -37.61 21.12
N LYS A 457 -11.29 -37.55 21.95
CA LYS A 457 -12.48 -36.70 21.74
C LYS A 457 -12.16 -35.22 21.53
N ALA A 458 -11.10 -34.70 22.15
CA ALA A 458 -10.70 -33.31 22.00
C ALA A 458 -10.07 -33.03 20.62
N ALA A 459 -9.23 -33.95 20.12
CA ALA A 459 -8.64 -33.89 18.79
C ALA A 459 -9.71 -34.05 17.71
N GLU A 460 -10.63 -35.00 17.88
CA GLU A 460 -11.77 -35.21 16.99
C GLU A 460 -12.61 -33.92 16.83
N LEU A 461 -12.98 -33.30 17.96
CA LEU A 461 -13.75 -32.04 17.95
C LEU A 461 -12.99 -30.89 17.26
N ALA A 462 -11.66 -30.83 17.44
CA ALA A 462 -10.82 -29.82 16.78
C ALA A 462 -10.75 -30.04 15.25
N MET A 463 -10.64 -31.29 14.80
CA MET A 463 -10.66 -31.67 13.38
C MET A 463 -12.02 -31.39 12.73
N GLN A 464 -13.12 -31.74 13.40
CA GLN A 464 -14.47 -31.40 12.95
C GLN A 464 -14.67 -29.89 12.84
N LYS A 465 -14.18 -29.13 13.84
CA LYS A 465 -14.23 -27.67 13.81
C LYS A 465 -13.41 -27.07 12.67
N LEU A 466 -12.22 -27.59 12.40
CA LEU A 466 -11.42 -27.19 11.24
C LEU A 466 -12.20 -27.40 9.94
N ASN A 467 -12.70 -28.62 9.72
CA ASN A 467 -13.49 -28.97 8.54
C ASN A 467 -14.72 -28.07 8.34
N LYS A 468 -15.39 -27.68 9.43
CA LYS A 468 -16.52 -26.74 9.40
C LYS A 468 -16.08 -25.33 8.98
N VAL A 469 -15.05 -24.79 9.64
CA VAL A 469 -14.58 -23.41 9.42
C VAL A 469 -14.09 -23.20 7.99
N ILE A 470 -13.28 -24.12 7.46
CA ILE A 470 -12.71 -23.97 6.11
C ILE A 470 -13.78 -24.04 5.00
N LYS A 471 -14.97 -24.56 5.29
CA LYS A 471 -16.13 -24.61 4.38
C LYS A 471 -17.10 -23.44 4.57
N GLN A 472 -16.99 -22.69 5.66
CA GLN A 472 -17.91 -21.60 6.01
C GLN A 472 -17.49 -20.29 5.33
N ILE A 473 -17.65 -20.25 4.00
CA ILE A 473 -17.34 -19.06 3.19
C ILE A 473 -18.32 -17.93 3.55
N PRO A 474 -17.85 -16.69 3.76
CA PRO A 474 -18.72 -15.53 3.95
C PRO A 474 -19.68 -15.32 2.76
N GLU A 475 -20.88 -14.81 3.03
CA GLU A 475 -21.86 -14.51 1.99
C GLU A 475 -21.44 -13.30 1.16
N LYS A 476 -21.75 -13.33 -0.14
CA LYS A 476 -21.50 -12.21 -1.05
C LYS A 476 -22.64 -11.19 -0.93
N GLY A 477 -22.28 -9.91 -0.91
CA GLY A 477 -23.21 -8.80 -1.01
C GLY A 477 -23.76 -8.57 -2.42
N SER A 478 -24.30 -7.37 -2.65
CA SER A 478 -25.07 -7.00 -3.84
C SER A 478 -24.31 -6.19 -4.89
N PHE A 479 -23.02 -5.88 -4.69
CA PHE A 479 -22.24 -5.11 -5.65
C PHE A 479 -22.10 -5.86 -6.99
N LYS A 480 -22.34 -5.15 -8.09
CA LYS A 480 -22.13 -5.65 -9.45
C LYS A 480 -20.71 -5.32 -9.90
N LEU A 481 -19.91 -6.34 -10.16
CA LEU A 481 -18.49 -6.18 -10.48
C LEU A 481 -18.28 -5.44 -11.80
N GLU A 482 -19.21 -5.57 -12.75
CA GLU A 482 -19.16 -4.96 -14.07
C GLU A 482 -19.09 -3.43 -14.00
N ASN A 483 -19.61 -2.84 -12.91
CA ASN A 483 -19.57 -1.39 -12.68
C ASN A 483 -18.13 -0.85 -12.65
N VAL A 484 -17.13 -1.68 -12.35
CA VAL A 484 -15.72 -1.27 -12.34
C VAL A 484 -15.25 -0.84 -13.74
N LEU A 485 -15.80 -1.39 -14.81
CA LEU A 485 -15.42 -1.08 -16.19
C LEU A 485 -15.61 0.41 -16.52
N ASP A 486 -16.66 1.00 -15.96
CA ASP A 486 -17.04 2.40 -16.18
C ASP A 486 -16.50 3.34 -15.08
N SER A 487 -15.75 2.82 -14.11
CA SER A 487 -15.25 3.62 -12.99
C SER A 487 -13.97 4.38 -13.34
N VAL A 488 -14.12 5.67 -13.62
CA VAL A 488 -13.01 6.59 -13.95
C VAL A 488 -11.95 6.64 -12.84
N TYR A 489 -12.36 6.64 -11.57
CA TYR A 489 -11.48 6.84 -10.41
C TYR A 489 -11.01 5.55 -9.73
N PHE A 490 -11.27 4.38 -10.34
CA PHE A 490 -10.79 3.11 -9.82
C PHE A 490 -9.25 3.10 -9.68
N PHE A 491 -8.57 3.52 -10.74
CA PHE A 491 -7.15 3.87 -10.81
C PHE A 491 -7.05 5.26 -11.47
N SER A 492 -6.51 6.28 -10.79
CA SER A 492 -6.51 7.67 -11.29
C SER A 492 -5.43 8.59 -10.73
#